data_AF-A0AAW1FJ89-F1
#
_entry.id   AF-A0AAW1FJ89-F1
#
_cell.length_a   1.000
_cell.length_b   1.000
_cell.length_c   1.000
_cell.angle_alpha   90.00
_cell.angle_beta   90.00
_cell.angle_gamma   90.00
#
_symmetry.space_group_name_H-M   'P 1'
#
loop_
_entity.id
_entity.type
_entity.pdbx_description
1 polymer ?
#
loop_
_entity_poly.entity_id
_entity_poly.type
_entity_poly.pdbx_seq_one_letter_code
_entity_poly.pdbx_strand_id
1 'polypeptide(L)'
;MVEWTDFERATIQDIFSKMDYEVVGPAALSRCLIVYPWTQRYFGNFGNLYNAAAIMGNPMVAKHGTTILHGLERGVKNMDNIKETYAELSVLHSDKLHVDPDNFKLLSDCLTIVVAAQLGKAFTGEVQAAFQKFMAVVVSSLGRQYH
;
A
#
# COMPACT_ATOMS: atom_id res chain seq x y z
N MET A 1 2.44 -0.44 21.98
CA MET A 1 1.20 -0.36 21.18
C MET A 1 1.24 1.00 20.49
N VAL A 2 0.79 1.13 19.25
CA VAL A 2 0.72 2.47 18.63
C VAL A 2 -0.55 3.12 19.15
N GLU A 3 -0.46 4.36 19.61
CA GLU A 3 -1.63 5.14 20.01
C GLU A 3 -2.05 6.05 18.86
N TRP A 4 -3.36 6.17 18.65
CA TRP A 4 -3.96 7.00 17.61
C TRP A 4 -4.80 8.10 18.25
N THR A 5 -4.52 9.33 17.88
CA THR A 5 -5.37 10.47 18.23
C THR A 5 -6.68 10.43 17.43
N ASP A 6 -7.71 11.13 17.91
CA ASP A 6 -8.98 11.25 17.18
C ASP A 6 -8.79 11.90 15.81
N PHE A 7 -7.88 12.88 15.70
CA PHE A 7 -7.52 13.51 14.43
C PHE A 7 -6.93 12.50 13.44
N GLU A 8 -5.97 11.67 13.87
CA GLU A 8 -5.35 10.66 12.99
C GLU A 8 -6.38 9.64 12.52
N ARG A 9 -7.24 9.14 13.43
CA ARG A 9 -8.31 8.19 13.08
C ARG A 9 -9.26 8.77 12.05
N ALA A 10 -9.79 9.97 12.32
CA ALA A 10 -10.70 10.65 11.42
C ALA A 10 -10.04 10.94 10.06
N THR A 11 -8.79 11.38 10.05
CA THR A 11 -8.04 11.67 8.81
C THR A 11 -7.86 10.41 7.97
N ILE A 12 -7.42 9.29 8.57
CA ILE A 12 -7.19 8.04 7.84
C ILE A 12 -8.52 7.49 7.32
N GLN A 13 -9.59 7.51 8.13
CA GLN A 13 -10.92 7.10 7.69
C GLN A 13 -11.44 7.97 6.53
N ASP A 14 -11.28 9.30 6.63
CA ASP A 14 -11.71 10.24 5.59
C ASP A 14 -11.01 9.97 4.26
N ILE A 15 -9.67 9.82 4.28
CA ILE A 15 -8.87 9.48 3.09
C ILE A 15 -9.41 8.21 2.44
N PHE A 16 -9.56 7.12 3.20
CA PHE A 16 -10.01 5.84 2.66
C PHE A 16 -11.49 5.83 2.22
N SER A 17 -12.33 6.70 2.78
CA SER A 17 -13.74 6.83 2.40
C SER A 17 -13.96 7.58 1.07
N LYS A 18 -13.03 8.47 0.71
CA LYS A 18 -13.08 9.29 -0.51
C LYS A 18 -12.20 8.77 -1.64
N MET A 19 -11.29 7.87 -1.33
CA MET A 19 -10.36 7.29 -2.30
C MET A 19 -11.12 6.46 -3.35
N ASP A 20 -10.82 6.68 -4.62
CA ASP A 20 -11.21 5.77 -5.69
C ASP A 20 -10.15 4.67 -5.82
N TYR A 21 -10.53 3.45 -5.45
CA TYR A 21 -9.59 2.33 -5.33
C TYR A 21 -9.18 1.81 -6.71
N GLU A 22 -10.04 1.96 -7.71
CA GLU A 22 -9.78 1.57 -9.11
C GLU A 22 -8.88 2.59 -9.83
N VAL A 23 -8.65 3.76 -9.23
CA VAL A 23 -7.69 4.75 -9.72
C VAL A 23 -6.39 4.69 -8.92
N VAL A 24 -6.49 4.78 -7.59
CA VAL A 24 -5.30 4.90 -6.72
C VAL A 24 -4.51 3.60 -6.65
N GLY A 25 -5.19 2.45 -6.56
CA GLY A 25 -4.54 1.15 -6.45
C GLY A 25 -3.67 0.83 -7.67
N PRO A 26 -4.25 0.85 -8.89
CA PRO A 26 -3.49 0.64 -10.12
C PRO A 26 -2.33 1.63 -10.28
N ALA A 27 -2.54 2.91 -9.97
CA ALA A 27 -1.51 3.93 -10.08
C ALA A 27 -0.34 3.69 -9.11
N ALA A 28 -0.63 3.29 -7.87
CA ALA A 28 0.39 3.02 -6.86
C ALA A 28 1.23 1.79 -7.21
N LEU A 29 0.60 0.68 -7.60
CA LEU A 29 1.32 -0.53 -8.00
C LEU A 29 2.12 -0.31 -9.29
N SER A 30 1.53 0.32 -10.30
CA SER A 30 2.22 0.64 -11.56
C SER A 30 3.45 1.51 -11.30
N ARG A 31 3.31 2.56 -10.46
CA ARG A 31 4.45 3.41 -10.05
C ARG A 31 5.55 2.58 -9.40
N CYS A 32 5.21 1.67 -8.48
CA CYS A 32 6.19 0.81 -7.81
C CYS A 32 6.94 -0.08 -8.82
N LEU A 33 6.23 -0.73 -9.74
CA LEU A 33 6.81 -1.58 -10.78
C LEU A 33 7.70 -0.81 -11.77
N ILE A 34 7.42 0.47 -12.00
CA ILE A 34 8.20 1.32 -12.91
C ILE A 34 9.43 1.91 -12.21
N VAL A 35 9.26 2.49 -11.02
CA VAL A 35 10.32 3.18 -10.27
C VAL A 35 11.30 2.19 -9.64
N TYR A 36 10.80 1.03 -9.20
CA TYR A 36 11.56 -0.03 -8.55
C TYR A 36 11.44 -1.33 -9.36
N PRO A 37 12.05 -1.39 -10.55
CA PRO A 37 11.79 -2.44 -11.54
C PRO A 37 12.11 -3.87 -11.06
N TRP A 38 12.98 -4.03 -10.06
CA TRP A 38 13.23 -5.34 -9.45
C TRP A 38 11.98 -5.96 -8.81
N THR A 39 11.00 -5.15 -8.42
CA THR A 39 9.73 -5.63 -7.85
C THR A 39 8.88 -6.39 -8.86
N GLN A 40 9.12 -6.22 -10.17
CA GLN A 40 8.42 -6.96 -11.23
C GLN A 40 8.62 -8.48 -11.13
N ARG A 41 9.72 -8.95 -10.50
CA ARG A 41 10.02 -10.38 -10.33
C ARG A 41 8.92 -11.14 -9.59
N TYR A 42 8.15 -10.46 -8.75
CA TYR A 42 7.06 -11.05 -7.96
C TYR A 42 5.77 -11.25 -8.77
N PHE A 43 5.69 -10.68 -9.97
CA PHE A 43 4.47 -10.61 -10.77
C PHE A 43 4.63 -11.33 -12.12
N GLY A 44 5.43 -12.40 -12.18
CA GLY A 44 5.72 -13.13 -13.42
C GLY A 44 4.47 -13.64 -14.17
N ASN A 45 3.37 -13.90 -13.45
CA ASN A 45 2.11 -14.35 -14.03
C ASN A 45 1.22 -13.21 -14.55
N PHE A 46 1.65 -11.95 -14.48
CA PHE A 46 0.85 -10.80 -14.90
C PHE A 46 1.00 -10.50 -16.40
N GLY A 47 1.82 -11.25 -17.12
CA GLY A 47 2.04 -11.06 -18.56
C GLY A 47 3.07 -9.97 -18.85
N ASN A 48 2.82 -9.13 -19.85
CA ASN A 48 3.79 -8.15 -20.32
C ASN A 48 3.97 -6.98 -19.33
N LEU A 49 5.16 -6.85 -18.75
CA LEU A 49 5.60 -5.76 -17.88
C LEU A 49 6.86 -5.05 -18.40
N TYR A 50 7.19 -5.21 -19.69
CA TYR A 50 8.50 -4.80 -20.25
C TYR A 50 8.77 -3.29 -20.19
N ASN A 51 7.73 -2.46 -20.31
CA ASN A 51 7.88 -1.00 -20.30
C ASN A 51 6.71 -0.34 -19.55
N ALA A 52 6.84 0.96 -19.27
CA ALA A 52 5.87 1.72 -18.50
C ALA A 52 4.45 1.68 -19.10
N ALA A 53 4.31 1.78 -20.42
CA ALA A 53 3.01 1.73 -21.07
C ALA A 53 2.34 0.34 -20.91
N ALA A 54 3.12 -0.73 -21.06
CA ALA A 54 2.66 -2.09 -20.83
C ALA A 54 2.23 -2.30 -19.38
N ILE A 55 3.00 -1.82 -18.41
CA ILE A 55 2.66 -1.90 -16.96
C ILE A 55 1.37 -1.14 -16.65
N MET A 56 1.27 0.13 -17.07
CA MET A 56 0.10 0.98 -16.78
C MET A 56 -1.18 0.47 -17.47
N GLY A 57 -1.06 -0.16 -18.64
CA GLY A 57 -2.18 -0.77 -19.35
C GLY A 57 -2.50 -2.20 -18.93
N ASN A 58 -1.80 -2.77 -17.95
CA ASN A 58 -1.94 -4.17 -17.59
C ASN A 58 -3.15 -4.41 -16.66
N PRO A 59 -4.15 -5.21 -17.08
CA PRO A 59 -5.36 -5.43 -16.28
C PRO A 59 -5.10 -6.21 -14.97
N MET A 60 -4.07 -7.07 -14.94
CA MET A 60 -3.68 -7.80 -13.73
C MET A 60 -2.99 -6.89 -12.72
N VAL A 61 -2.16 -5.95 -13.19
CA VAL A 61 -1.58 -4.88 -12.34
C VAL A 61 -2.71 -4.03 -11.75
N ALA A 62 -3.68 -3.60 -12.58
CA ALA A 62 -4.80 -2.81 -12.09
C ALA A 62 -5.59 -3.56 -11.00
N LYS A 63 -6.03 -4.78 -11.30
CA LYS A 63 -6.78 -5.63 -10.35
C LYS A 63 -6.02 -5.85 -9.03
N HIS A 64 -4.72 -6.13 -9.10
CA HIS A 64 -3.93 -6.36 -7.90
C HIS A 64 -3.68 -5.08 -7.10
N GLY A 65 -3.51 -3.93 -7.78
CA GLY A 65 -3.46 -2.62 -7.14
C GLY A 65 -4.70 -2.35 -6.28
N THR A 66 -5.89 -2.61 -6.82
CA THR A 66 -7.16 -2.51 -6.06
C THR A 66 -7.20 -3.50 -4.89
N THR A 67 -6.70 -4.73 -5.09
CA THR A 67 -6.62 -5.75 -4.04
C THR A 67 -5.76 -5.29 -2.85
N ILE A 68 -4.63 -4.61 -3.12
CA ILE A 68 -3.76 -4.04 -2.08
C ILE A 68 -4.54 -3.01 -1.24
N LEU A 69 -5.30 -2.11 -1.86
CA LEU A 69 -6.07 -1.10 -1.12
C LEU A 69 -7.17 -1.71 -0.24
N HIS A 70 -7.86 -2.74 -0.71
CA HIS A 70 -8.79 -3.50 0.15
C HIS A 70 -8.05 -4.21 1.29
N GLY A 71 -6.83 -4.69 1.06
CA GLY A 71 -5.95 -5.17 2.12
C GLY A 71 -5.70 -4.11 3.18
N LEU A 72 -5.40 -2.87 2.77
CA LEU A 72 -5.19 -1.73 3.68
C LEU A 72 -6.45 -1.34 4.46
N GLU A 73 -7.62 -1.44 3.85
CA GLU A 73 -8.91 -1.12 4.49
C GLU A 73 -9.16 -1.98 5.75
N ARG A 74 -8.66 -3.22 5.79
CA ARG A 74 -8.71 -4.07 6.99
C ARG A 74 -8.01 -3.41 8.18
N GLY A 75 -6.86 -2.78 7.96
CA GLY A 75 -6.11 -2.06 8.98
C GLY A 75 -6.80 -0.77 9.42
N VAL A 76 -7.43 -0.05 8.49
CA VAL A 76 -8.25 1.14 8.80
C VAL A 76 -9.44 0.79 9.69
N LYS A 77 -10.08 -0.35 9.46
CA LYS A 77 -11.20 -0.86 10.30
C LYS A 77 -10.73 -1.37 11.67
N ASN A 78 -9.43 -1.68 11.82
CA ASN A 78 -8.86 -2.30 13.02
C ASN A 78 -7.58 -1.58 13.49
N MET A 79 -7.60 -0.24 13.57
CA MET A 79 -6.40 0.58 13.79
C MET A 79 -5.61 0.22 15.07
N ASP A 80 -6.29 -0.23 16.12
CA ASP A 80 -5.66 -0.63 17.38
C ASP A 80 -5.07 -2.05 17.33
N ASN A 81 -5.41 -2.83 16.31
CA ASN A 81 -5.02 -4.24 16.16
C ASN A 81 -4.41 -4.56 14.78
N ILE A 82 -3.76 -3.57 14.14
CA ILE A 82 -3.18 -3.73 12.79
C ILE A 82 -2.18 -4.89 12.73
N LYS A 83 -1.41 -5.11 13.81
CA LYS A 83 -0.40 -6.17 13.89
C LYS A 83 -1.00 -7.56 13.68
N GLU A 84 -2.04 -7.87 14.43
CA GLU A 84 -2.73 -9.16 14.34
C GLU A 84 -3.51 -9.25 13.02
N THR A 85 -4.12 -8.13 12.59
CA THR A 85 -4.88 -8.04 11.34
C THR A 85 -4.07 -8.47 10.12
N TYR A 86 -2.75 -8.26 10.13
CA TYR A 86 -1.84 -8.60 9.03
C TYR A 86 -0.93 -9.81 9.29
N ALA A 87 -1.10 -10.55 10.38
CA ALA A 87 -0.22 -11.69 10.71
C ALA A 87 -0.19 -12.74 9.59
N GLU A 88 -1.35 -13.20 9.12
CA GLU A 88 -1.44 -14.17 8.02
C GLU A 88 -0.86 -13.63 6.70
N LEU A 89 -1.05 -12.32 6.45
CA LEU A 89 -0.55 -11.68 5.23
C LEU A 89 0.99 -11.55 5.27
N SER A 90 1.56 -11.31 6.46
CA SER A 90 2.99 -11.33 6.70
C SER A 90 3.61 -12.70 6.41
N VAL A 91 3.00 -13.78 6.93
CA VAL A 91 3.43 -15.17 6.65
C VAL A 91 3.34 -15.47 5.14
N LEU A 92 2.26 -15.06 4.48
CA LEU A 92 2.11 -15.26 3.04
C LEU A 92 3.26 -14.61 2.26
N HIS A 93 3.57 -13.34 2.56
CA HIS A 93 4.61 -12.60 1.84
C HIS A 93 6.03 -13.13 2.13
N SER A 94 6.27 -13.59 3.36
CA SER A 94 7.53 -14.24 3.76
C SER A 94 7.69 -15.62 3.13
N ASP A 95 6.80 -16.55 3.45
CA ASP A 95 7.04 -18.00 3.30
C ASP A 95 6.60 -18.55 1.95
N LYS A 96 5.70 -17.83 1.25
CA LYS A 96 5.17 -18.26 -0.05
C LYS A 96 5.61 -17.37 -1.19
N LEU A 97 5.55 -16.06 -0.99
CA LEU A 97 5.90 -15.11 -2.05
C LEU A 97 7.38 -14.70 -2.03
N HIS A 98 8.07 -14.93 -0.91
CA HIS A 98 9.48 -14.56 -0.70
C HIS A 98 9.78 -13.11 -1.08
N VAL A 99 8.84 -12.21 -0.73
CA VAL A 99 8.97 -10.77 -0.98
C VAL A 99 9.94 -10.20 0.03
N ASP A 100 11.04 -9.59 -0.42
CA ASP A 100 11.97 -8.93 0.49
C ASP A 100 11.24 -7.80 1.23
N PRO A 101 11.31 -7.76 2.58
CA PRO A 101 10.49 -6.87 3.40
C PRO A 101 10.76 -5.38 3.15
N ASP A 102 11.93 -5.00 2.61
CA ASP A 102 12.22 -3.61 2.26
C ASP A 102 11.25 -3.08 1.18
N ASN A 103 10.70 -3.96 0.33
CA ASN A 103 9.77 -3.57 -0.73
C ASN A 103 8.41 -3.08 -0.19
N PHE A 104 8.02 -3.42 1.04
CA PHE A 104 6.80 -2.89 1.64
C PHE A 104 6.87 -1.37 1.81
N LYS A 105 8.04 -0.86 2.21
CA LYS A 105 8.27 0.57 2.34
C LYS A 105 8.21 1.27 0.98
N LEU A 106 8.77 0.65 -0.06
CA LEU A 106 8.76 1.21 -1.42
C LEU A 106 7.33 1.38 -1.96
N LEU A 107 6.47 0.38 -1.77
CA LEU A 107 5.06 0.45 -2.15
C LEU A 107 4.30 1.48 -1.30
N SER A 108 4.57 1.54 0.00
CA SER A 108 4.02 2.57 0.90
C SER A 108 4.33 3.99 0.44
N ASP A 109 5.58 4.25 0.07
CA ASP A 109 6.01 5.57 -0.41
C ASP A 109 5.36 5.90 -1.77
N CYS A 110 5.24 4.92 -2.68
CA CYS A 110 4.51 5.10 -3.94
C CYS A 110 3.04 5.43 -3.72
N LEU A 111 2.36 4.74 -2.80
CA LEU A 111 0.97 5.01 -2.46
C LEU A 111 0.81 6.41 -1.86
N THR A 112 1.71 6.81 -0.96
CA THR A 112 1.71 8.16 -0.37
C THR A 112 1.79 9.24 -1.45
N ILE A 113 2.65 9.06 -2.45
CA ILE A 113 2.79 9.99 -3.58
C ILE A 113 1.49 10.05 -4.41
N VAL A 114 0.84 8.92 -4.67
CA VAL A 114 -0.41 8.88 -5.45
C VAL A 114 -1.56 9.54 -4.67
N VAL A 115 -1.69 9.26 -3.37
CA VAL A 115 -2.71 9.91 -2.52
C VAL A 115 -2.48 11.42 -2.45
N ALA A 116 -1.22 11.86 -2.32
CA ALA A 116 -0.87 13.28 -2.37
C ALA A 116 -1.29 13.94 -3.70
N ALA A 117 -1.08 13.25 -4.82
CA ALA A 117 -1.49 13.75 -6.14
C ALA A 117 -3.02 13.87 -6.28
N GLN A 118 -3.80 12.96 -5.69
CA GLN A 118 -5.27 13.02 -5.69
C GLN A 118 -5.82 14.13 -4.81
N LEU A 119 -5.25 14.32 -3.62
CA LEU A 119 -5.71 15.32 -2.66
C LEU A 119 -5.17 16.74 -2.94
N GLY A 120 -4.06 16.84 -3.66
CA GLY A 120 -3.43 18.13 -3.99
C GLY A 120 -3.14 18.95 -2.74
N LYS A 121 -3.65 20.18 -2.68
CA LYS A 121 -3.44 21.09 -1.54
C LYS A 121 -4.07 20.59 -0.23
N ALA A 122 -5.01 19.65 -0.29
CA ALA A 122 -5.61 19.06 0.91
C ALA A 122 -4.68 18.04 1.61
N PHE A 123 -3.61 17.60 0.95
CA PHE A 123 -2.58 16.76 1.58
C PHE A 123 -1.59 17.63 2.36
N THR A 124 -2.07 18.24 3.45
CA THR A 124 -1.25 19.09 4.32
C THR A 124 -0.19 18.27 5.07
N GLY A 125 0.73 18.94 5.76
CA GLY A 125 1.77 18.27 6.55
C GLY A 125 1.18 17.35 7.64
N GLU A 126 0.09 17.77 8.29
CA GLU A 126 -0.60 16.99 9.31
C GLU A 126 -1.31 15.76 8.72
N VAL A 127 -1.97 15.93 7.56
CA VAL A 127 -2.62 14.83 6.84
C VAL A 127 -1.59 13.81 6.37
N GLN A 128 -0.47 14.29 5.81
CA GLN A 128 0.64 13.43 5.42
C GLN A 128 1.21 12.68 6.63
N ALA A 129 1.44 13.36 7.76
CA ALA A 129 1.98 12.73 8.96
C ALA A 129 1.06 11.60 9.48
N ALA A 130 -0.26 11.84 9.53
CA ALA A 130 -1.23 10.82 9.91
C ALA A 130 -1.21 9.62 8.94
N PHE A 131 -1.22 9.87 7.62
CA PHE A 131 -1.19 8.82 6.61
C PHE A 131 0.11 8.01 6.63
N GLN A 132 1.26 8.68 6.75
CA GLN A 132 2.57 8.00 6.82
C GLN A 132 2.72 7.22 8.12
N LYS A 133 2.19 7.69 9.24
CA LYS A 133 2.13 6.91 10.48
C LYS A 133 1.33 5.63 10.28
N PHE A 134 0.14 5.71 9.68
CA PHE A 134 -0.64 4.52 9.30
C PHE A 134 0.18 3.54 8.46
N MET A 135 0.76 4.01 7.37
CA MET A 135 1.53 3.15 6.48
C MET A 135 2.77 2.55 7.15
N ALA A 136 3.45 3.28 8.03
CA ALA A 136 4.58 2.75 8.80
C ALA A 136 4.17 1.60 9.72
N VAL A 137 2.99 1.68 10.35
CA VAL A 137 2.44 0.59 11.17
C VAL A 137 2.07 -0.62 10.32
N VAL A 138 1.49 -0.40 9.13
CA VAL A 138 1.21 -1.47 8.16
C VAL A 138 2.50 -2.17 7.74
N VAL A 139 3.51 -1.42 7.30
CA VAL A 139 4.81 -1.94 6.87
C VAL A 139 5.47 -2.76 7.99
N SER A 140 5.51 -2.20 9.21
CA SER A 140 6.04 -2.92 10.38
C SER A 140 5.27 -4.20 10.68
N SER A 141 3.96 -4.24 10.45
CA SER A 141 3.12 -5.42 10.68
C SER A 141 3.31 -6.49 9.61
N LEU A 142 3.44 -6.09 8.34
CA LEU A 142 3.72 -6.99 7.22
C LEU A 142 5.13 -7.60 7.28
N GLY A 143 6.13 -6.89 7.83
CA GLY A 143 7.47 -7.42 8.03
C GLY A 143 7.65 -8.29 9.27
N ARG A 144 6.60 -8.49 10.09
CA ARG A 144 6.76 -9.05 11.44
C ARG A 144 7.03 -10.56 11.50
N GLN A 145 6.49 -11.33 10.57
CA GLN A 145 6.61 -12.80 10.53
C GLN A 145 7.77 -13.28 9.64
N TYR A 146 8.64 -12.35 9.23
CA TYR A 146 9.85 -12.66 8.45
C TYR A 146 10.94 -13.28 9.32
N HIS A 147 11.76 -14.15 8.74
CA HIS A 147 12.87 -14.86 9.40
C HIS A 147 14.20 -14.66 8.65
#